data_AF-A0A919RNM6-F1
#
_entry.id   AF-A0A919RNM6-F1
#
_cell.length_a   1.000
_cell.length_b   1.000
_cell.length_c   1.000
_cell.angle_alpha   90.00
_cell.angle_beta   90.00
_cell.angle_gamma   90.00
#
_symmetry.space_group_name_H-M   'P 1'
#
loop_
_entity.id
_entity.type
_entity.pdbx_description
1 polymer ?
#
loop_
_entity_poly.entity_id
_entity_poly.type
_entity_poly.pdbx_seq_one_letter_code
_entity_poly.pdbx_strand_id
1 'polypeptide(L)'
;MIASPPGWGPWNRKTWLTGILAHVAGLPVGAVGSALIWHGIGNLIGHIPPVWLGVISLALAAVVSGLLPIALDGSSWRVPRSWGAWEHGPYAGVFGVALGTGFVTALASPALYLVMAWGIASPEWSATWPVFLAFAVGRAIPFIFITVAAARRKEDPADPLERASPYIQKLAFVEAMLLAGLSIVFLLG
;
A
#
# COMPACT_ATOMS: atom_id res chain seq x y z
N MET A 1 14.08 10.16 -4.78
CA MET A 1 14.78 9.29 -5.73
C MET A 1 14.50 7.83 -5.30
N ILE A 2 13.56 7.16 -5.98
CA ILE A 2 12.97 5.85 -5.61
C ILE A 2 14.04 4.75 -5.78
N ALA A 3 14.03 3.71 -4.93
CA ALA A 3 14.90 2.55 -5.09
C ALA A 3 14.37 1.69 -6.25
N SER A 4 15.24 1.28 -7.17
CA SER A 4 14.86 0.40 -8.27
C SER A 4 14.34 -0.94 -7.72
N PRO A 5 13.29 -1.53 -8.33
CA PRO A 5 12.82 -2.86 -7.97
C PRO A 5 13.93 -3.92 -8.05
N PRO A 6 13.78 -5.06 -7.36
CA PRO A 6 14.77 -6.16 -7.40
C PRO A 6 15.00 -6.59 -8.86
N GLY A 7 16.26 -6.66 -9.34
CA GLY A 7 16.51 -7.39 -10.60
C GLY A 7 17.53 -6.88 -11.62
N TRP A 8 18.62 -6.17 -11.27
CA TRP A 8 19.54 -5.64 -12.29
C TRP A 8 20.97 -6.22 -12.22
N GLY A 9 21.08 -7.51 -11.88
CA GLY A 9 22.16 -8.37 -12.36
C GLY A 9 21.83 -8.98 -13.73
N PRO A 10 22.74 -9.74 -14.38
CA PRO A 10 22.47 -10.40 -15.66
C PRO A 10 21.19 -11.25 -15.56
N TRP A 11 20.34 -11.17 -16.60
CA TRP A 11 19.04 -11.84 -16.70
C TRP A 11 19.13 -13.35 -16.47
N ASN A 12 19.05 -13.78 -15.22
CA ASN A 12 18.93 -15.18 -14.85
C ASN A 12 17.48 -15.46 -14.44
N ARG A 13 16.80 -16.29 -15.22
CA ARG A 13 15.39 -16.65 -15.00
C ARG A 13 15.11 -17.14 -13.58
N LYS A 14 16.08 -17.80 -12.92
CA LYS A 14 15.95 -18.31 -11.55
C LYS A 14 15.96 -17.19 -10.50
N THR A 15 16.81 -16.18 -10.63
CA THR A 15 16.86 -15.05 -9.68
C THR A 15 15.64 -14.15 -9.82
N TRP A 16 15.13 -14.00 -11.04
CA TRP A 16 13.87 -13.28 -11.29
C TRP A 16 12.66 -13.97 -10.68
N LEU A 17 12.53 -15.29 -10.89
CA LEU A 17 11.40 -16.05 -10.33
C LEU A 17 11.42 -16.05 -8.80
N THR A 18 12.59 -16.26 -8.19
CA THR A 18 12.74 -16.22 -6.72
C THR A 18 12.43 -14.84 -6.15
N GLY A 19 12.83 -13.76 -6.82
CA GLY A 19 12.47 -12.39 -6.43
C GLY A 19 10.96 -12.14 -6.48
N ILE A 20 10.28 -12.51 -7.57
CA ILE A 20 8.83 -12.37 -7.68
C ILE A 20 8.12 -13.18 -6.59
N LEU A 21 8.52 -14.44 -6.38
CA LEU A 21 7.91 -15.29 -5.36
C LEU A 21 8.12 -14.74 -3.96
N ALA A 22 9.33 -14.29 -3.62
CA ALA A 22 9.62 -13.67 -2.33
C ALA A 22 8.80 -12.39 -2.13
N HIS A 23 8.64 -11.58 -3.17
CA HIS A 23 7.81 -10.38 -3.14
C HIS A 23 6.33 -10.72 -2.88
N VAL A 24 5.78 -11.64 -3.66
CA VAL A 24 4.37 -12.07 -3.53
C VAL A 24 4.11 -12.71 -2.18
N ALA A 25 5.06 -13.48 -1.65
CA ALA A 25 4.96 -14.08 -0.33
C ALA A 25 5.09 -13.05 0.82
N GLY A 26 5.90 -11.99 0.63
CA GLY A 26 6.06 -10.93 1.61
C GLY A 26 4.79 -10.10 1.82
N LEU A 27 4.00 -9.88 0.77
CA LEU A 27 2.76 -9.08 0.81
C LEU A 27 1.76 -9.54 1.89
N PRO A 28 1.29 -10.81 1.91
CA PRO A 28 0.35 -11.26 2.92
C PRO A 28 0.97 -11.21 4.32
N VAL A 29 2.28 -11.46 4.47
CA VAL A 29 2.97 -11.38 5.76
C VAL A 29 2.93 -9.94 6.30
N GLY A 30 3.25 -8.95 5.48
CA GLY A 30 3.17 -7.54 5.86
C GLY A 30 1.74 -7.09 6.16
N ALA A 31 0.77 -7.52 5.34
CA ALA A 31 -0.63 -7.18 5.50
C ALA A 31 -1.21 -7.74 6.81
N VAL A 32 -1.01 -9.05 7.05
CA VAL A 32 -1.46 -9.73 8.27
C VAL A 32 -0.74 -9.19 9.50
N GLY A 33 0.57 -8.95 9.41
CA GLY A 33 1.34 -8.34 10.50
C GLY A 33 0.80 -6.95 10.88
N SER A 34 0.45 -6.13 9.89
CA SER A 34 -0.15 -4.82 10.13
C SER A 34 -1.56 -4.93 10.71
N ALA A 35 -2.38 -5.84 10.18
CA ALA A 35 -3.70 -6.12 10.72
C ALA A 35 -3.61 -6.50 12.21
N LEU A 36 -2.68 -7.39 12.58
CA LEU A 36 -2.47 -7.81 13.97
C LEU A 36 -2.13 -6.63 14.87
N ILE A 37 -1.24 -5.73 14.42
CA ILE A 37 -0.85 -4.55 15.19
C ILE A 37 -2.05 -3.63 15.44
N TRP A 38 -2.77 -3.25 14.38
CA TRP A 38 -3.88 -2.29 14.51
C TRP A 38 -5.09 -2.87 15.24
N HIS A 39 -5.39 -4.15 15.03
CA HIS A 39 -6.41 -4.87 15.79
C HIS A 39 -6.02 -5.00 17.26
N GLY A 40 -4.75 -5.31 17.54
CA GLY A 40 -4.21 -5.33 18.90
C GLY A 40 -4.35 -3.99 19.61
N ILE A 41 -4.07 -2.88 18.92
CA ILE A 41 -4.31 -1.52 19.44
C ILE A 41 -5.80 -1.32 19.73
N GLY A 42 -6.69 -1.72 18.83
CA GLY A 42 -8.15 -1.68 19.05
C GLY A 42 -8.57 -2.40 20.33
N ASN A 43 -8.08 -3.62 20.54
CA ASN A 43 -8.33 -4.39 21.76
C ASN A 43 -7.82 -3.70 23.04
N LEU A 44 -6.69 -3.00 22.96
CA LEU A 44 -6.12 -2.29 24.11
C LEU A 44 -6.90 -1.02 24.49
N ILE A 45 -7.44 -0.30 23.51
CA ILE A 45 -8.13 0.98 23.73
C ILE A 45 -9.66 0.87 23.74
N GLY A 46 -10.21 -0.33 23.52
CA GLY A 46 -11.64 -0.61 23.62
C GLY A 46 -12.45 -0.35 22.34
N HIS A 47 -11.83 -0.48 21.16
CA HIS A 47 -12.36 -0.23 19.81
C HIS A 47 -13.05 1.13 19.61
N ILE A 48 -12.69 1.83 18.55
CA ILE A 48 -13.34 3.11 18.26
C ILE A 48 -14.72 2.89 17.60
N PRO A 49 -15.73 3.72 17.91
CA PRO A 49 -17.02 3.65 17.25
C PRO A 49 -16.92 3.82 15.72
N PRO A 50 -17.71 3.09 14.91
CA PRO A 50 -17.67 3.16 13.44
C PRO A 50 -17.87 4.57 12.86
N VAL A 51 -18.62 5.44 13.54
CA VAL A 51 -18.81 6.85 13.13
C VAL A 51 -17.48 7.58 12.90
N TRP A 52 -16.42 7.23 13.66
CA TRP A 52 -15.10 7.83 13.47
C TRP A 52 -14.45 7.41 12.16
N LEU A 53 -14.74 6.21 11.64
CA LEU A 53 -14.32 5.80 10.30
C LEU A 53 -14.97 6.68 9.24
N GLY A 54 -16.23 7.05 9.44
CA GLY A 54 -16.95 7.99 8.58
C GLY A 54 -16.29 9.37 8.55
N VAL A 55 -15.97 9.92 9.73
CA VAL A 55 -15.27 11.20 9.87
C VAL A 55 -13.89 11.17 9.22
N ILE A 56 -13.10 10.11 9.48
CA ILE A 56 -11.77 9.92 8.89
C ILE A 56 -11.88 9.81 7.37
N SER A 57 -12.82 9.01 6.85
CA SER A 57 -13.01 8.82 5.42
C SER A 57 -13.41 10.12 4.71
N LEU A 58 -14.28 10.92 5.33
CA LEU A 58 -14.67 12.23 4.80
C LEU A 58 -13.50 13.22 4.80
N ALA A 59 -12.73 13.27 5.88
CA ALA A 59 -11.53 14.12 5.98
C ALA A 59 -10.50 13.73 4.90
N LEU A 60 -10.26 12.43 4.71
CA LEU A 60 -9.38 11.95 3.65
C LEU A 60 -9.92 12.35 2.27
N ALA A 61 -11.20 12.14 1.98
CA ALA A 61 -11.80 12.56 0.70
C ALA A 61 -11.62 14.06 0.41
N ALA A 62 -11.77 14.91 1.44
CA ALA A 62 -11.53 16.36 1.32
C ALA A 62 -10.04 16.69 1.03
N VAL A 63 -9.11 15.96 1.63
CA VAL A 63 -7.67 16.10 1.33
C VAL A 63 -7.36 15.65 -0.10
N VAL A 64 -7.82 14.47 -0.52
CA VAL A 64 -7.53 13.91 -1.85
C VAL A 64 -8.14 14.74 -2.97
N SER A 65 -9.32 15.31 -2.76
CA SER A 65 -9.96 16.21 -3.72
C SER A 65 -9.30 17.59 -3.82
N GLY A 66 -8.35 17.91 -2.94
CA GLY A 66 -7.70 19.22 -2.88
C GLY A 66 -8.53 20.30 -2.19
N LEU A 67 -9.66 19.96 -1.57
CA LEU A 67 -10.44 20.90 -0.75
C LEU A 67 -9.67 21.35 0.50
N LEU A 68 -8.85 20.44 1.05
CA LEU A 68 -7.94 20.75 2.16
C LEU A 68 -6.49 20.70 1.66
N PRO A 69 -5.70 21.78 1.80
CA PRO A 69 -4.31 21.84 1.34
C PRO A 69 -3.35 21.14 2.32
N ILE A 70 -3.70 19.93 2.76
CA ILE A 70 -2.86 19.13 3.64
C ILE A 70 -1.96 18.28 2.76
N ALA A 71 -0.66 18.57 2.80
CA ALA A 71 0.33 17.70 2.17
C ALA A 71 0.40 16.40 2.99
N LEU A 72 -0.10 15.31 2.41
CA LEU A 72 0.22 13.97 2.90
C LEU A 72 1.64 13.65 2.41
N ASP A 73 2.62 14.20 3.12
CA ASP A 73 4.03 13.94 2.83
C ASP A 73 4.23 12.42 2.91
N GLY A 74 4.53 11.82 1.76
CA GLY A 74 4.67 10.38 1.66
C GLY A 74 5.68 9.88 2.70
N SER A 75 5.33 8.79 3.39
CA SER A 75 6.03 8.25 4.55
C SER A 75 7.54 8.49 4.52
N SER A 76 8.08 9.05 5.62
CA SER A 76 9.53 9.20 5.82
C SER A 76 10.25 7.86 5.88
N TRP A 77 9.53 6.78 6.17
CA TRP A 77 10.00 5.40 6.15
C TRP A 77 10.03 4.87 4.73
N ARG A 78 10.77 5.50 3.81
CA ARG A 78 10.94 4.96 2.45
C ARG A 78 11.94 3.81 2.51
N VAL A 79 11.71 2.76 1.71
CA VAL A 79 12.69 1.67 1.54
C VAL A 79 14.05 2.28 1.17
N PRO A 80 15.09 2.12 2.01
CA PRO A 80 16.41 2.68 1.77
C PRO A 80 17.01 2.13 0.49
N ARG A 81 17.69 2.99 -0.28
CA ARG A 81 18.44 2.57 -1.48
C ARG A 81 19.53 1.55 -1.18
N SER A 82 20.11 1.62 0.02
CA SER A 82 21.15 0.69 0.47
C SER A 82 20.68 -0.77 0.49
N TRP A 83 19.37 -1.03 0.54
CA TRP A 83 18.83 -2.38 0.46
C TRP A 83 19.03 -3.01 -0.92
N GLY A 84 19.32 -2.22 -1.96
CA GLY A 84 19.71 -2.73 -3.28
C GLY A 84 21.07 -3.45 -3.29
N ALA A 85 21.87 -3.34 -2.23
CA ALA A 85 23.10 -4.12 -2.05
C ALA A 85 22.83 -5.57 -1.59
N TRP A 86 21.61 -5.89 -1.18
CA TRP A 86 21.25 -7.23 -0.74
C TRP A 86 21.02 -8.18 -1.92
N GLU A 87 21.15 -9.47 -1.65
CA GLU A 87 20.78 -10.48 -2.64
C GLU A 87 19.29 -10.37 -3.03
N HIS A 88 18.99 -10.78 -4.27
CA HIS A 88 17.71 -10.53 -4.93
C HIS A 88 16.50 -11.07 -4.14
N GLY A 89 16.63 -12.28 -3.58
CA GLY A 89 15.56 -12.94 -2.82
C GLY A 89 15.23 -12.19 -1.52
N PRO A 90 16.20 -12.03 -0.59
CA PRO A 90 16.00 -11.29 0.65
C PRO A 90 15.47 -9.87 0.44
N TYR A 91 16.04 -9.13 -0.53
CA TYR A 91 15.55 -7.78 -0.86
C TYR A 91 14.09 -7.80 -1.30
N ALA A 92 13.73 -8.67 -2.25
CA ALA A 92 12.37 -8.75 -2.76
C ALA A 92 11.36 -9.17 -1.68
N GLY A 93 11.75 -10.08 -0.78
CA GLY A 93 10.96 -10.51 0.36
C GLY A 93 10.67 -9.36 1.33
N VAL A 94 11.72 -8.68 1.80
CA VAL A 94 11.57 -7.54 2.73
C VAL A 94 10.82 -6.39 2.07
N PHE A 95 11.07 -6.13 0.78
CA PHE A 95 10.29 -5.16 0.01
C PHE A 95 8.81 -5.56 -0.09
N GLY A 96 8.51 -6.85 -0.30
CA GLY A 96 7.14 -7.38 -0.30
C GLY A 96 6.44 -7.19 1.05
N VAL A 97 7.12 -7.48 2.15
CA VAL A 97 6.62 -7.24 3.52
C VAL A 97 6.34 -5.74 3.71
N ALA A 98 7.31 -4.90 3.37
CA ALA A 98 7.23 -3.45 3.48
C ALA A 98 6.10 -2.84 2.61
N LEU A 99 5.85 -3.42 1.43
CA LEU A 99 4.71 -3.06 0.58
C LEU A 99 3.38 -3.51 1.22
N GLY A 100 3.36 -4.73 1.76
CA GLY A 100 2.19 -5.32 2.42
C GLY A 100 1.77 -4.55 3.68
N THR A 101 2.70 -3.93 4.40
CA THR A 101 2.35 -3.07 5.53
C THR A 101 1.76 -1.72 5.12
N GLY A 102 1.97 -1.28 3.86
CA GLY A 102 1.50 0.00 3.35
C GLY A 102 2.29 1.22 3.83
N PHE A 103 3.03 1.13 4.95
CA PHE A 103 3.75 2.25 5.57
C PHE A 103 5.03 2.67 4.86
N VAL A 104 5.65 1.80 4.07
CA VAL A 104 7.07 1.98 3.67
C VAL A 104 7.23 2.43 2.20
N THR A 105 6.17 2.96 1.62
CA THR A 105 6.06 3.16 0.17
C THR A 105 5.93 4.63 -0.18
N ALA A 106 6.56 5.02 -1.30
CA ALA A 106 6.54 6.41 -1.76
C ALA A 106 5.15 6.88 -2.22
N LEU A 107 4.26 5.95 -2.58
CA LEU A 107 2.86 6.22 -2.89
C LEU A 107 2.05 6.12 -1.59
N ALA A 108 1.94 7.22 -0.84
CA ALA A 108 1.01 7.26 0.28
C ALA A 108 -0.42 7.30 -0.29
N SER A 109 -1.12 6.16 -0.22
CA SER A 109 -2.56 6.14 -0.49
C SER A 109 -3.28 6.60 0.78
N PRO A 110 -4.09 7.65 0.71
CA PRO A 110 -4.95 8.12 1.80
C PRO A 110 -5.81 7.00 2.38
N ALA A 111 -6.23 6.03 1.57
CA ALA A 111 -6.97 4.85 2.04
C ALA A 111 -6.21 4.00 3.08
N LEU A 112 -4.88 4.09 3.17
CA LEU A 112 -4.10 3.42 4.23
C LEU A 112 -4.58 3.85 5.62
N TYR A 113 -4.80 5.14 5.83
CA TYR A 113 -5.24 5.66 7.12
C TYR A 113 -6.63 5.13 7.50
N LEU A 114 -7.51 4.96 6.52
CA LEU A 114 -8.82 4.36 6.73
C LEU A 114 -8.71 2.87 7.07
N VAL A 115 -7.83 2.13 6.41
CA VAL A 115 -7.57 0.70 6.71
C VAL A 115 -6.98 0.52 8.12
N MET A 116 -6.09 1.42 8.53
CA MET A 116 -5.57 1.43 9.91
C MET A 116 -6.67 1.70 10.92
N ALA A 117 -7.49 2.72 10.68
CA ALA A 117 -8.63 3.05 11.52
C ALA A 117 -9.63 1.88 11.59
N TRP A 118 -9.87 1.19 10.47
CA TRP A 118 -10.68 -0.03 10.42
C TRP A 118 -10.11 -1.12 11.34
N GLY A 119 -8.79 -1.33 11.33
CA GLY A 119 -8.15 -2.29 12.23
C GLY A 119 -8.40 -1.98 13.70
N ILE A 120 -8.43 -0.70 14.08
CA ILE A 120 -8.73 -0.28 15.45
C ILE A 120 -10.23 -0.42 15.77
N ALA A 121 -11.12 -0.09 14.82
CA ALA A 121 -12.56 -0.09 15.01
C ALA A 121 -13.19 -1.49 15.00
N SER A 122 -12.62 -2.42 14.23
CA SER A 122 -13.20 -3.74 14.01
C SER A 122 -13.03 -4.64 15.25
N PRO A 123 -14.13 -5.11 15.88
CA PRO A 123 -14.07 -5.96 17.05
C PRO A 123 -13.63 -7.40 16.72
N GLU A 124 -13.85 -7.81 15.47
CA GLU A 124 -13.53 -9.17 15.04
C GLU A 124 -12.27 -9.21 14.17
N TRP A 125 -11.41 -10.18 14.47
CA TRP A 125 -10.24 -10.46 13.64
C TRP A 125 -10.62 -10.87 12.21
N SER A 126 -11.66 -11.69 12.07
CA SER A 126 -12.24 -12.16 10.79
C SER A 126 -12.63 -11.01 9.86
N ALA A 127 -13.05 -9.87 10.40
CA ALA A 127 -13.39 -8.67 9.64
C ALA A 127 -12.17 -7.77 9.37
N THR A 128 -11.07 -7.93 10.11
CA THR A 128 -9.89 -7.06 10.00
C THR A 128 -8.90 -7.54 8.93
N TRP A 129 -8.42 -8.78 9.03
CA TRP A 129 -7.34 -9.26 8.15
C TRP A 129 -7.69 -9.27 6.66
N PRO A 130 -8.94 -9.55 6.21
CA PRO A 130 -9.25 -9.53 4.79
C PRO A 130 -9.15 -8.13 4.19
N VAL A 131 -9.49 -7.08 4.94
CA VAL A 131 -9.41 -5.68 4.49
C VAL A 131 -7.95 -5.28 4.26
N PHE A 132 -7.06 -5.62 5.20
CA PHE A 132 -5.62 -5.39 5.03
C PHE A 132 -5.04 -6.18 3.86
N LEU A 133 -5.46 -7.43 3.67
CA LEU A 133 -5.01 -8.25 2.56
C LEU A 133 -5.50 -7.69 1.21
N ALA A 134 -6.78 -7.30 1.13
CA ALA A 134 -7.35 -6.67 -0.06
C ALA A 134 -6.63 -5.37 -0.41
N PHE A 135 -6.30 -4.56 0.60
CA PHE A 135 -5.49 -3.35 0.42
C PHE A 135 -4.09 -3.69 -0.11
N ALA A 136 -3.39 -4.65 0.49
CA ALA A 136 -2.06 -5.06 0.03
C ALA A 136 -2.07 -5.60 -1.41
N VAL A 137 -3.09 -6.39 -1.78
CA VAL A 137 -3.27 -6.87 -3.16
C VAL A 137 -3.53 -5.72 -4.12
N GLY A 138 -4.44 -4.79 -3.77
CA GLY A 138 -4.72 -3.60 -4.55
C GLY A 138 -3.46 -2.77 -4.85
N ARG A 139 -2.54 -2.71 -3.88
CA ARG A 139 -1.24 -2.04 -4.04
C ARG A 139 -0.21 -2.83 -4.85
N ALA A 140 -0.24 -4.14 -4.76
CA ALA A 140 0.67 -5.01 -5.51
C ALA A 140 0.36 -5.00 -7.01
N ILE A 141 -0.90 -4.86 -7.40
CA ILE A 141 -1.35 -4.90 -8.79
C ILE A 141 -0.59 -3.89 -9.67
N PRO A 142 -0.59 -2.56 -9.41
CA PRO A 142 0.15 -1.60 -10.22
C PRO A 142 1.64 -1.92 -10.31
N PHE A 143 2.24 -2.36 -9.21
CA PHE A 143 3.66 -2.71 -9.16
C PHE A 143 3.99 -3.91 -10.05
N ILE A 144 3.17 -4.96 -10.01
CA ILE A 144 3.31 -6.14 -10.88
C ILE A 144 3.14 -5.72 -12.34
N PHE A 145 2.13 -4.91 -12.66
CA PHE A 145 1.91 -4.41 -14.02
C PHE A 145 3.11 -3.60 -14.54
N ILE A 146 3.64 -2.67 -13.74
CA ILE A 146 4.83 -1.87 -14.09
C ILE A 146 6.05 -2.77 -14.30
N THR A 147 6.28 -3.72 -13.39
CA THR A 147 7.42 -4.64 -13.45
C THR A 147 7.35 -5.53 -14.70
N VAL A 148 6.17 -6.08 -15.00
CA VAL A 148 5.95 -6.91 -16.20
C VAL A 148 6.10 -6.08 -17.48
N ALA A 149 5.58 -4.84 -17.50
CA ALA A 149 5.70 -3.95 -18.64
C ALA A 149 7.17 -3.56 -18.91
N ALA A 150 7.93 -3.21 -17.86
CA ALA A 150 9.36 -2.92 -17.95
C ALA A 150 10.15 -4.13 -18.47
N ALA A 151 9.87 -5.32 -17.94
CA ALA A 151 10.53 -6.56 -18.36
C ALA A 151 10.28 -6.89 -19.83
N ARG A 152 9.05 -6.67 -20.34
CA ARG A 152 8.71 -6.89 -21.75
C ARG A 152 9.42 -5.92 -22.69
N ARG A 153 9.67 -4.68 -22.24
CA ARG A 153 10.29 -3.62 -23.05
C ARG A 153 11.81 -3.50 -22.86
N LYS A 154 12.39 -4.23 -21.89
CA LYS A 154 13.79 -4.10 -21.47
C LYS A 154 14.15 -2.66 -21.06
N GLU A 155 13.19 -1.95 -20.46
CA GLU A 155 13.33 -0.57 -19.99
C GLU A 155 13.50 -0.54 -18.45
N ASP A 156 14.00 0.57 -17.90
CA ASP A 156 14.04 0.79 -16.45
C ASP A 156 12.60 0.90 -15.91
N PRO A 157 12.21 0.19 -14.82
CA PRO A 157 10.89 0.30 -14.20
C PRO A 157 10.50 1.72 -13.77
N ALA A 158 11.48 2.62 -13.61
CA ALA A 158 11.23 4.04 -13.42
C ALA A 158 10.49 4.67 -14.61
N ASP A 159 10.79 4.27 -15.85
CA ASP A 159 10.24 4.93 -17.05
C ASP A 159 8.74 4.62 -17.25
N PRO A 160 8.24 3.37 -17.08
CA PRO A 160 6.80 3.11 -17.06
C PRO A 160 6.10 3.78 -15.87
N LEU A 161 6.76 3.88 -14.70
CA LEU A 161 6.18 4.54 -13.53
C LEU A 161 5.99 6.04 -13.77
N GLU A 162 6.98 6.71 -14.38
CA GLU A 162 6.90 8.13 -14.72
C GLU A 162 5.81 8.38 -15.78
N ARG A 163 5.72 7.52 -16.80
CA ARG A 163 4.62 7.56 -17.79
C ARG A 163 3.25 7.28 -17.19
N ALA A 164 3.18 6.51 -16.09
CA ALA A 164 1.93 6.21 -15.40
C ALA A 164 1.45 7.37 -14.50
N SER A 165 2.33 8.31 -14.14
CA SER A 165 2.04 9.40 -13.19
C SER A 165 0.78 10.23 -13.52
N PRO A 166 0.51 10.63 -14.78
CA PRO A 166 -0.72 11.37 -15.13
C PRO A 166 -2.00 10.56 -14.90
N TYR A 167 -1.93 9.23 -15.02
CA TYR A 167 -3.08 8.35 -14.77
C TYR A 167 -3.31 8.15 -13.26
N ILE A 168 -2.24 8.16 -12.46
CA ILE A 168 -2.32 8.10 -11.00
C ILE A 168 -3.10 9.31 -10.45
N GLN A 169 -2.92 10.50 -11.03
CA GLN A 169 -3.70 11.68 -10.64
C GLN A 169 -5.20 11.51 -10.89
N LYS A 170 -5.60 10.84 -11.97
CA LYS A 170 -7.03 10.54 -12.24
C LYS A 170 -7.60 9.53 -11.24
N LEU A 171 -6.78 8.58 -10.79
CA LEU A 171 -7.17 7.62 -9.76
C LEU A 171 -7.41 8.30 -8.40
N ALA A 172 -6.74 9.41 -8.09
CA ALA A 172 -7.00 10.17 -6.87
C ALA A 172 -8.45 10.67 -6.80
N PHE A 173 -9.02 11.12 -7.93
CA PHE A 173 -10.44 11.51 -7.97
C PHE A 173 -11.37 10.33 -7.68
N VAL A 174 -11.08 9.16 -8.26
CA VAL A 174 -11.84 7.93 -8.00
C VAL A 174 -11.71 7.51 -6.53
N GLU A 175 -10.50 7.59 -5.96
CA GLU A 175 -10.24 7.31 -4.54
C GLU A 175 -11.06 8.26 -3.65
N ALA A 176 -11.09 9.57 -3.96
CA ALA A 176 -11.89 10.54 -3.23
C ALA A 176 -13.39 10.22 -3.26
N MET A 177 -13.93 9.83 -4.42
CA MET A 177 -15.34 9.42 -4.53
C MET A 177 -15.65 8.15 -3.71
N LEU A 178 -14.76 7.16 -3.74
CA LEU A 178 -14.91 5.94 -2.96
C LEU A 178 -14.86 6.23 -1.45
N LEU A 179 -13.93 7.08 -1.01
CA LEU A 179 -13.83 7.53 0.38
C LEU A 179 -15.08 8.32 0.82
N ALA A 180 -15.60 9.20 -0.04
CA ALA A 180 -16.84 9.91 0.24
C ALA A 180 -18.03 8.94 0.36
N GLY A 181 -18.15 7.96 -0.53
CA GLY A 181 -19.17 6.91 -0.45
C GLY A 181 -19.07 6.09 0.84
N LEU A 182 -17.87 5.64 1.20
CA LEU A 182 -17.62 4.93 2.47
C LEU A 182 -17.96 5.77 3.69
N SER A 183 -17.72 7.10 3.64
CA SER A 183 -18.07 7.99 4.75
C SER A 183 -19.57 7.98 5.03
N ILE A 184 -20.41 7.97 3.99
CA ILE A 184 -21.87 7.91 4.14
C ILE A 184 -22.28 6.59 4.80
N VAL A 185 -21.70 5.47 4.36
CA VAL A 185 -22.00 4.14 4.93
C VAL A 185 -21.68 4.11 6.43
N PHE A 186 -20.50 4.60 6.83
CA PHE A 186 -20.09 4.59 8.24
C PHE A 186 -20.78 5.63 9.13
N LEU A 187 -21.33 6.70 8.56
CA LEU A 187 -22.07 7.72 9.30
C LEU A 187 -23.55 7.36 9.50
N LEU A 188 -24.11 6.54 8.61
CA LEU A 188 -25.53 6.16 8.63
C LEU A 188 -25.80 4.76 9.20
N GLY A 189 -24.78 3.89 9.23
CA GLY A 189 -24.84 2.54 9.83
C GLY A 189 -24.25 2.51 11.23
#